data_AF-A0AA42W3X6-F1
#
_entry.id   AF-A0AA42W3X6-F1
#
_cell.length_a   1.000
_cell.length_b   1.000
_cell.length_c   1.000
_cell.angle_alpha   90.00
_cell.angle_beta   90.00
_cell.angle_gamma   90.00
#
_symmetry.space_group_name_H-M   'P 1'
#
loop_
_entity.id
_entity.type
_entity.pdbx_description
1 polymer ?
#
loop_
_entity_poly.entity_id
_entity_poly.type
_entity_poly.pdbx_seq_one_letter_code
_entity_poly.pdbx_strand_id
1 'polypeptide(L)'
;MHKRLLLCSALALAGCNSSPSNGDLENFLEPKFAACQNIKVIDIAKTNGYEEDGYYRVDFTYGIALKDAGQLQEIKTLWQQEQERSAQAKTAYAEREQRVALLRQEIETLEQASAPRFEQFDDGQMHHSQGISATRVLTPREQYLAALDAWRNHPPEALRLKQEELKAYEQAFKDQWGNYSYQFLGQVGPAVSRFYRQGCPSTTYKFTQGMLEGHAQAAEQSNDPSHWFEARELHMKGSVTMRKTENGWRALSDG
;
A
#
# COMPACT_ATOMS: atom_id res chain seq x y z
N MET A 1 -25.64 69.43 -60.18
CA MET A 1 -24.19 69.12 -60.07
C MET A 1 -23.95 68.43 -58.73
N HIS A 2 -23.42 67.21 -58.79
CA HIS A 2 -23.13 66.34 -57.65
C HIS A 2 -21.90 66.81 -56.85
N LYS A 3 -21.95 66.69 -55.53
CA LYS A 3 -20.78 66.41 -54.69
C LYS A 3 -21.22 65.51 -53.52
N ARG A 4 -21.17 64.20 -53.76
CA ARG A 4 -21.24 63.18 -52.71
C ARG A 4 -19.88 63.18 -52.01
N LEU A 5 -19.83 63.73 -50.79
CA LEU A 5 -18.72 63.47 -49.87
C LEU A 5 -18.94 62.10 -49.24
N LEU A 6 -18.30 61.09 -49.83
CA LEU A 6 -18.02 59.82 -49.18
C LEU A 6 -17.02 60.09 -48.05
N LEU A 7 -17.52 60.26 -46.83
CA LEU A 7 -16.70 60.00 -45.64
C LEU A 7 -16.50 58.48 -45.58
N CYS A 8 -15.35 58.02 -46.08
CA CYS A 8 -14.83 56.72 -45.75
C CYS A 8 -14.64 56.65 -44.23
N SER A 9 -15.59 56.05 -43.54
CA SER A 9 -15.39 55.50 -42.21
C SER A 9 -14.31 54.43 -42.32
N ALA A 10 -13.05 54.83 -42.14
CA ALA A 10 -12.00 53.91 -41.79
C ALA A 10 -12.37 53.37 -40.40
N LEU A 11 -13.12 52.27 -40.37
CA LEU A 11 -13.08 51.34 -39.26
C LEU A 11 -11.64 50.83 -39.20
N ALA A 12 -10.80 51.56 -38.47
CA ALA A 12 -9.62 50.98 -37.87
C ALA A 12 -10.17 49.87 -36.95
N LEU A 13 -10.17 48.64 -37.46
CA LEU A 13 -10.11 47.46 -36.62
C LEU A 13 -8.78 47.59 -35.88
N ALA A 14 -8.79 48.34 -34.78
CA ALA A 14 -7.86 48.12 -33.70
C ALA A 14 -8.16 46.72 -33.21
N GLY A 15 -7.56 45.72 -33.88
CA GLY A 15 -7.45 44.39 -33.32
C GLY A 15 -6.69 44.58 -32.02
N CYS A 16 -7.40 44.64 -30.91
CA CYS A 16 -6.80 44.53 -29.60
C CYS A 16 -6.02 43.20 -29.60
N ASN A 17 -4.70 43.24 -29.83
CA ASN A 17 -3.80 42.11 -29.61
C ASN A 17 -3.69 41.89 -28.10
N SER A 18 -4.81 41.49 -27.49
CA SER A 18 -4.91 41.20 -26.08
C SER A 18 -4.14 39.90 -25.81
N SER A 19 -3.02 39.96 -25.12
CA SER A 19 -2.30 38.76 -24.66
C SER A 19 -3.20 37.89 -23.77
N PRO A 20 -2.94 36.57 -23.67
CA PRO A 20 -3.57 35.71 -22.68
C PRO A 20 -3.43 36.28 -21.26
N SER A 21 -4.51 36.15 -20.51
CA SER A 21 -4.69 36.58 -19.12
C SER A 21 -4.57 35.41 -18.14
N ASN A 22 -4.59 35.68 -16.83
CA ASN A 22 -4.66 34.62 -15.82
C ASN A 22 -5.95 33.81 -15.94
N GLY A 23 -7.08 34.41 -16.32
CA GLY A 23 -8.34 33.69 -16.54
C GLY A 23 -8.25 32.68 -17.69
N ASP A 24 -7.46 32.96 -18.72
CA ASP A 24 -7.19 31.99 -19.80
C ASP A 24 -6.37 30.79 -19.30
N LEU A 25 -5.48 31.00 -18.33
CA LEU A 25 -4.70 29.95 -17.67
C LEU A 25 -5.55 29.13 -16.68
N GLU A 26 -6.45 29.77 -15.94
CA GLU A 26 -7.44 29.10 -15.08
C GLU A 26 -8.31 28.14 -15.89
N ASN A 27 -8.88 28.63 -17.01
CA ASN A 27 -9.66 27.82 -17.95
C ASN A 27 -8.87 26.66 -18.57
N PHE A 28 -7.54 26.75 -18.62
CA PHE A 28 -6.67 25.67 -19.08
C PHE A 28 -6.36 24.65 -17.98
N LEU A 29 -6.05 25.10 -16.76
CA LEU A 29 -5.57 24.25 -15.67
C LEU A 29 -6.69 23.63 -14.85
N GLU A 30 -7.71 24.39 -14.45
CA GLU A 30 -8.77 23.89 -13.56
C GLU A 30 -9.47 22.63 -14.07
N PRO A 31 -9.84 22.51 -15.37
CA PRO A 31 -10.48 21.30 -15.87
C PRO A 31 -9.61 20.04 -15.73
N LYS A 32 -8.28 20.18 -15.70
CA LYS A 32 -7.35 19.06 -15.51
C LYS A 32 -7.42 18.52 -14.08
N PHE A 33 -7.75 19.35 -13.10
CA PHE A 33 -7.85 18.96 -11.70
C PHE A 33 -9.30 18.69 -11.26
N ALA A 34 -10.29 18.96 -12.11
CA ALA A 34 -11.71 18.84 -11.77
C ALA A 34 -12.10 17.45 -11.25
N ALA A 35 -11.59 16.38 -11.87
CA ALA A 35 -11.87 15.01 -11.48
C ALA A 35 -11.01 14.49 -10.31
N CYS A 36 -9.94 15.19 -9.94
CA CYS A 36 -9.10 14.80 -8.82
C CYS A 36 -9.90 14.83 -7.51
N GLN A 37 -9.79 13.77 -6.71
CA GLN A 37 -10.52 13.68 -5.44
C GLN A 37 -9.87 14.55 -4.37
N ASN A 38 -8.54 14.51 -4.27
CA ASN A 38 -7.84 15.01 -3.08
C ASN A 38 -7.09 16.33 -3.31
N ILE A 39 -6.89 16.74 -4.57
CA ILE A 39 -6.08 17.94 -4.91
C ILE A 39 -6.83 18.94 -5.78
N LYS A 40 -6.40 20.19 -5.69
CA LYS A 40 -6.81 21.30 -6.56
C LYS A 40 -5.59 22.13 -6.97
N VAL A 41 -5.70 22.79 -8.11
CA VAL A 41 -4.74 23.82 -8.52
C VAL A 41 -5.08 25.15 -7.82
N ILE A 42 -4.07 25.91 -7.42
CA ILE A 42 -4.18 27.23 -6.77
C ILE A 42 -3.12 28.18 -7.34
N ASP A 43 -3.17 29.47 -6.98
CA ASP A 43 -2.12 30.46 -7.27
C ASP A 43 -1.66 30.52 -8.74
N ILE A 44 -2.60 30.43 -9.67
CA ILE A 44 -2.31 30.49 -11.10
C ILE A 44 -1.93 31.92 -11.47
N ALA A 45 -0.70 32.10 -11.96
CA ALA A 45 -0.22 33.42 -12.36
C ALA A 45 0.64 33.34 -13.61
N LYS A 46 0.32 34.16 -14.62
CA LYS A 46 1.20 34.41 -15.75
C LYS A 46 2.48 35.09 -15.27
N THR A 47 3.63 34.56 -15.69
CA THR A 47 4.95 35.12 -15.36
C THR A 47 5.59 35.79 -16.57
N ASN A 48 5.37 35.27 -17.77
CA ASN A 48 5.86 35.84 -19.01
C ASN A 48 4.96 35.43 -20.19
N GLY A 49 5.15 36.05 -21.35
CA GLY A 49 4.65 35.51 -22.59
C GLY A 49 4.95 36.36 -23.80
N TYR A 50 5.04 35.72 -24.94
CA TYR A 50 5.43 36.34 -26.20
C TYR A 50 4.74 35.64 -27.38
N GLU A 51 4.60 36.39 -28.47
CA GLU A 51 4.05 35.87 -29.72
C GLU A 51 5.16 35.24 -30.56
N GLU A 52 4.93 34.03 -31.07
CA GLU A 52 5.85 33.25 -31.89
C GLU A 52 5.02 32.50 -32.94
N ASP A 53 5.29 32.75 -34.23
CA ASP A 53 4.66 32.09 -35.39
C ASP A 53 3.11 32.09 -35.39
N GLY A 54 2.50 33.20 -34.98
CA GLY A 54 1.04 33.37 -34.93
C GLY A 54 0.37 32.68 -33.73
N TYR A 55 1.18 32.18 -32.80
CA TYR A 55 0.75 31.65 -31.51
C TYR A 55 1.30 32.49 -30.37
N TYR A 56 0.69 32.37 -29.19
CA TYR A 56 1.18 33.04 -28.00
C TYR A 56 1.68 32.00 -27.00
N ARG A 57 2.97 32.04 -26.67
CA ARG A 57 3.53 31.22 -25.61
C ARG A 57 3.38 31.95 -24.28
N VAL A 58 2.84 31.27 -23.29
CA VAL A 58 2.61 31.80 -21.95
C VAL A 58 3.40 30.98 -20.95
N ASP A 59 4.31 31.61 -20.24
CA ASP A 59 4.94 31.02 -19.05
C ASP A 59 4.12 31.41 -17.82
N PHE A 60 3.94 30.47 -16.90
CA PHE A 60 3.12 30.66 -15.72
C PHE A 60 3.64 29.89 -14.51
N THR A 61 3.18 30.29 -13.33
CA THR A 61 3.30 29.54 -12.08
C THR A 61 1.94 29.06 -11.62
N TYR A 62 1.93 27.96 -10.88
CA TYR A 62 0.73 27.41 -10.24
C TYR A 62 1.13 26.63 -8.99
N GLY A 63 0.28 26.61 -7.97
CA GLY A 63 0.39 25.75 -6.81
C GLY A 63 -0.55 24.54 -6.92
N ILE A 64 -0.25 23.49 -6.15
CA ILE A 64 -1.19 22.42 -5.86
C ILE A 64 -1.40 22.38 -4.35
N ALA A 65 -2.66 22.30 -3.96
CA ALA A 65 -3.06 22.14 -2.57
C ALA A 65 -4.01 20.95 -2.42
N LEU A 66 -4.05 20.39 -1.21
CA LEU A 66 -5.08 19.45 -0.84
C LEU A 66 -6.44 20.15 -0.76
N LYS A 67 -7.50 19.44 -1.16
CA LYS A 67 -8.87 19.91 -0.95
C LYS A 67 -9.24 19.87 0.53
N ASP A 68 -8.77 18.83 1.23
CA ASP A 68 -8.90 18.66 2.67
C ASP A 68 -7.57 18.17 3.25
N ALA A 69 -6.92 19.03 4.04
CA ALA A 69 -5.67 18.68 4.71
C ALA A 69 -5.87 17.64 5.83
N GLY A 70 -7.09 17.50 6.36
CA GLY A 70 -7.45 16.51 7.38
C GLY A 70 -7.24 15.08 6.88
N GLN A 71 -7.54 14.80 5.61
CA GLN A 71 -7.34 13.47 5.01
C GLN A 71 -5.88 13.02 5.01
N LEU A 72 -4.93 13.95 4.85
CA LEU A 72 -3.50 13.60 4.93
C LEU A 72 -3.10 13.22 6.36
N GLN A 73 -3.73 13.83 7.38
CA GLN A 73 -3.54 13.44 8.77
C GLN A 73 -4.16 12.08 9.09
N GLU A 74 -5.34 11.77 8.54
CA GLU A 74 -5.95 10.44 8.69
C GLU A 74 -5.05 9.34 8.15
N ILE A 75 -4.45 9.57 6.98
CA ILE A 75 -3.49 8.64 6.37
C ILE A 75 -2.21 8.53 7.21
N LYS A 76 -1.72 9.64 7.78
CA LYS A 76 -0.61 9.62 8.73
C LYS A 76 -0.92 8.77 9.96
N THR A 77 -2.11 8.93 10.53
CA THR A 77 -2.56 8.14 11.69
C THR A 77 -2.64 6.66 11.34
N LEU A 78 -3.19 6.30 10.17
CA LEU A 78 -3.22 4.92 9.71
C LEU A 78 -1.81 4.34 9.55
N TRP A 79 -0.87 5.09 8.97
CA TRP A 79 0.53 4.68 8.88
C TRP A 79 1.17 4.46 10.26
N GLN A 80 0.91 5.34 11.24
CA GLN A 80 1.41 5.16 12.60
C GLN A 80 0.85 3.90 13.27
N GLN A 81 -0.45 3.65 13.12
CA GLN A 81 -1.08 2.42 13.62
C GLN A 81 -0.48 1.16 12.97
N GLU A 82 -0.19 1.21 11.67
CA GLU A 82 0.50 0.11 10.98
C GLU A 82 1.92 -0.12 11.49
N GLN A 83 2.67 0.95 11.80
CA GLN A 83 4.01 0.84 12.38
C GLN A 83 3.98 0.21 13.77
N GLU A 84 3.09 0.69 14.64
CA GLU A 84 2.90 0.15 15.99
C GLU A 84 2.50 -1.32 15.92
N ARG A 85 1.53 -1.66 15.07
CA ARG A 85 1.08 -3.04 14.90
C ARG A 85 2.15 -3.95 14.31
N SER A 86 2.95 -3.47 13.36
CA SER A 86 4.08 -4.20 12.81
C SER A 86 5.14 -4.48 13.87
N ALA A 87 5.44 -3.50 14.73
CA ALA A 87 6.35 -3.68 15.86
C ALA A 87 5.81 -4.71 16.87
N GLN A 88 4.52 -4.63 17.22
CA GLN A 88 3.87 -5.62 18.10
C GLN A 88 3.87 -7.02 17.48
N ALA A 89 3.58 -7.11 16.18
CA ALA A 89 3.63 -8.37 15.44
C ALA A 89 5.02 -8.98 15.52
N LYS A 90 6.08 -8.20 15.27
CA LYS A 90 7.46 -8.70 15.34
C LYS A 90 7.78 -9.33 16.70
N THR A 91 7.38 -8.69 17.79
CA THR A 91 7.53 -9.24 19.14
C THR A 91 6.69 -10.50 19.32
N ALA A 92 5.41 -10.48 18.92
CA ALA A 92 4.52 -11.63 19.04
C ALA A 92 5.00 -12.85 18.24
N TYR A 93 5.55 -12.66 17.03
CA TYR A 93 6.14 -13.73 16.24
C TYR A 93 7.39 -14.33 16.91
N ALA A 94 8.25 -13.49 17.51
CA ALA A 94 9.42 -13.99 18.26
C ALA A 94 9.00 -14.79 19.52
N GLU A 95 8.02 -14.30 20.27
CA GLU A 95 7.45 -15.01 21.42
C GLU A 95 6.79 -16.33 21.00
N ARG A 96 6.09 -16.34 19.85
CA ARG A 96 5.51 -17.55 19.26
C ARG A 96 6.56 -18.59 18.97
N GLU A 97 7.68 -18.21 18.36
CA GLU A 97 8.76 -19.16 18.05
C GLU A 97 9.27 -19.85 19.32
N GLN A 98 9.49 -19.08 20.39
CA GLN A 98 9.91 -19.64 21.68
C GLN A 98 8.84 -20.56 22.28
N ARG A 99 7.57 -20.15 22.28
CA ARG A 99 6.48 -20.96 22.85
C ARG A 99 6.25 -22.25 22.08
N VAL A 100 6.29 -22.19 20.74
CA VAL A 100 6.14 -23.37 19.88
C VAL A 100 7.33 -24.32 20.07
N ALA A 101 8.55 -23.80 20.19
CA ALA A 101 9.73 -24.62 20.44
C ALA A 101 9.61 -25.37 21.78
N LEU A 102 9.18 -24.69 22.85
CA LEU A 102 8.98 -25.29 24.16
C LEU A 102 7.89 -26.39 24.12
N LEU A 103 6.74 -26.10 23.51
CA LEU A 103 5.66 -27.09 23.39
C LEU A 103 6.09 -28.32 22.56
N ARG A 104 6.89 -28.12 21.50
CA ARG A 104 7.44 -29.22 20.70
C ARG A 104 8.43 -30.06 21.51
N GLN A 105 9.27 -29.43 22.31
CA GLN A 105 10.21 -30.14 23.19
C GLN A 105 9.48 -30.97 24.26
N GLU A 106 8.41 -30.42 24.85
CA GLU A 106 7.56 -31.15 25.80
C GLU A 106 6.88 -32.35 25.13
N ILE A 107 6.33 -32.17 23.91
CA ILE A 107 5.73 -33.24 23.11
C ILE A 107 6.77 -34.33 22.82
N GLU A 108 7.95 -33.97 22.34
CA GLU A 108 9.03 -34.92 22.05
C GLU A 108 9.45 -35.70 23.31
N THR A 109 9.55 -35.03 24.45
CA THR A 109 9.87 -35.67 25.73
C THR A 109 8.80 -36.69 26.12
N LEU A 110 7.52 -36.34 25.97
CA LEU A 110 6.40 -37.25 26.23
C LEU A 110 6.37 -38.42 25.25
N GLU A 111 6.70 -38.18 23.97
CA GLU A 111 6.82 -39.23 22.96
C GLU A 111 7.94 -40.21 23.35
N GLN A 112 9.14 -39.72 23.67
CA GLN A 112 10.28 -40.57 24.07
C GLN A 112 10.04 -41.34 25.38
N ALA A 113 9.29 -40.76 26.31
CA ALA A 113 8.96 -41.37 27.59
C ALA A 113 7.86 -42.44 27.48
N SER A 114 6.94 -42.29 26.53
CA SER A 114 5.75 -43.15 26.43
C SER A 114 5.75 -44.12 25.25
N ALA A 115 6.60 -43.89 24.23
CA ALA A 115 6.70 -44.77 23.09
C ALA A 115 7.14 -46.18 23.53
N PRO A 116 6.50 -47.24 23.01
CA PRO A 116 6.98 -48.61 23.20
C PRO A 116 8.44 -48.74 22.79
N ARG A 117 9.23 -49.45 23.58
CA ARG A 117 10.64 -49.74 23.27
C ARG A 117 10.79 -51.21 22.95
N PHE A 118 11.54 -51.54 21.91
CA PHE A 118 11.69 -52.94 21.48
C PHE A 118 12.25 -53.83 22.60
N GLU A 119 13.15 -53.27 23.43
CA GLU A 119 13.78 -53.94 24.57
C GLU A 119 12.79 -54.35 25.68
N GLN A 120 11.55 -53.86 25.65
CA GLN A 120 10.49 -54.24 26.60
C GLN A 120 9.80 -55.56 26.21
N PHE A 121 10.07 -56.07 25.01
CA PHE A 121 9.46 -57.30 24.49
C PHE A 121 10.53 -58.40 24.46
N ASP A 122 10.39 -59.38 25.36
CA ASP A 122 11.27 -60.55 25.44
C ASP A 122 10.52 -61.80 24.95
N ASP A 123 11.27 -62.78 24.43
CA ASP A 123 10.76 -64.10 24.00
C ASP A 123 10.15 -64.91 25.16
N GLY A 124 10.32 -64.44 26.41
CA GLY A 124 10.08 -65.19 27.64
C GLY A 124 8.66 -65.19 28.23
N GLN A 125 7.68 -64.44 27.71
CA GLN A 125 6.29 -64.58 28.20
C GLN A 125 5.56 -65.75 27.53
N MET A 126 5.98 -66.97 27.89
CA MET A 126 5.15 -68.16 27.71
C MET A 126 3.92 -68.04 28.61
N HIS A 127 2.80 -67.55 28.07
CA HIS A 127 1.50 -67.78 28.69
C HIS A 127 1.22 -69.29 28.66
N HIS A 128 1.48 -69.98 29.76
CA HIS A 128 1.00 -71.34 29.97
C HIS A 128 -0.53 -71.31 30.11
N SER A 129 -1.24 -71.27 28.99
CA SER A 129 -2.66 -71.65 28.97
C SER A 129 -2.73 -73.17 29.12
N GLN A 130 -3.13 -73.63 30.31
CA GLN A 130 -3.55 -75.01 30.50
C GLN A 130 -4.85 -75.22 29.73
N GLY A 131 -4.74 -75.68 28.48
CA GLY A 131 -5.90 -76.03 27.65
C GLY A 131 -5.64 -75.85 26.16
N ILE A 132 -5.44 -76.99 25.49
CA ILE A 132 -5.50 -77.26 24.04
C ILE A 132 -6.09 -76.10 23.20
N SER A 133 -5.22 -75.25 22.67
CA SER A 133 -5.29 -74.65 21.32
C SER A 133 -3.95 -73.97 21.06
N ALA A 134 -3.30 -74.26 19.93
CA ALA A 134 -2.03 -73.64 19.56
C ALA A 134 -2.27 -72.17 19.18
N THR A 135 -2.45 -71.30 20.17
CA THR A 135 -2.37 -69.85 19.98
C THR A 135 -0.95 -69.52 19.55
N ARG A 136 -0.79 -69.09 18.29
CA ARG A 136 0.46 -68.56 17.76
C ARG A 136 0.96 -67.47 18.72
N VAL A 137 2.09 -67.73 19.38
CA VAL A 137 2.79 -66.73 20.18
C VAL A 137 3.39 -65.72 19.19
N LEU A 138 3.02 -64.45 19.33
CA LEU A 138 3.61 -63.37 18.53
C LEU A 138 5.10 -63.25 18.87
N THR A 139 5.94 -63.09 17.85
CA THR A 139 7.36 -62.76 18.06
C THR A 139 7.48 -61.39 18.74
N PRO A 140 8.58 -61.09 19.47
CA PRO A 140 8.80 -59.77 20.07
C PRO A 140 8.65 -58.62 19.07
N ARG A 141 9.06 -58.85 17.81
CA ARG A 141 8.87 -57.91 16.72
C ARG A 141 7.40 -57.65 16.39
N GLU A 142 6.58 -58.68 16.34
CA GLU A 142 5.14 -58.52 16.10
C GLU A 142 4.44 -57.85 17.28
N GLN A 143 4.83 -58.17 18.51
CA GLN A 143 4.31 -57.51 19.72
C GLN A 143 4.69 -56.04 19.78
N TYR A 144 5.94 -55.70 19.50
CA TYR A 144 6.43 -54.32 19.42
C TYR A 144 5.67 -53.52 18.34
N LEU A 145 5.52 -54.08 17.13
CA LEU A 145 4.81 -53.40 16.05
C LEU A 145 3.33 -53.17 16.39
N ALA A 146 2.68 -54.15 17.03
CA ALA A 146 1.29 -54.01 17.48
C ALA A 146 1.17 -52.94 18.59
N ALA A 147 2.09 -52.91 19.55
CA ALA A 147 2.11 -51.89 20.61
C ALA A 147 2.38 -50.49 20.04
N LEU A 148 3.29 -50.37 19.06
CA LEU A 148 3.59 -49.12 18.38
C LEU A 148 2.39 -48.62 17.58
N ASP A 149 1.68 -49.50 16.88
CA ASP A 149 0.45 -49.16 16.16
C ASP A 149 -0.66 -48.72 17.13
N ALA A 150 -0.85 -49.45 18.23
CA ALA A 150 -1.81 -49.08 19.28
C ALA A 150 -1.47 -47.71 19.88
N TRP A 151 -0.20 -47.44 20.18
CA TRP A 151 0.26 -46.14 20.70
C TRP A 151 0.06 -45.00 19.69
N ARG A 152 0.27 -45.24 18.38
CA ARG A 152 0.02 -44.24 17.33
C ARG A 152 -1.46 -43.90 17.19
N ASN A 153 -2.33 -44.91 17.27
CA ASN A 153 -3.77 -44.74 17.13
C ASN A 153 -4.41 -44.20 18.41
N HIS A 154 -3.82 -44.50 19.58
CA HIS A 154 -4.30 -44.09 20.89
C HIS A 154 -3.12 -43.63 21.76
N PRO A 155 -2.56 -42.43 21.47
CA PRO A 155 -1.46 -41.91 22.26
C PRO A 155 -1.92 -41.65 23.70
N PRO A 156 -0.99 -41.70 24.67
CA PRO A 156 -1.30 -41.37 26.05
C PRO A 156 -1.97 -40.01 26.16
N GLU A 157 -2.91 -39.88 27.11
CA GLU A 157 -3.70 -38.68 27.26
C GLU A 157 -2.85 -37.41 27.42
N ALA A 158 -1.76 -37.48 28.19
CA ALA A 158 -0.84 -36.35 28.36
C ALA A 158 -0.22 -35.88 27.04
N LEU A 159 0.16 -36.81 26.16
CA LEU A 159 0.70 -36.48 24.83
C LEU A 159 -0.38 -35.85 23.94
N ARG A 160 -1.57 -36.44 23.92
CA ARG A 160 -2.72 -35.93 23.15
C ARG A 160 -3.09 -34.50 23.57
N LEU A 161 -3.21 -34.25 24.88
CA LEU A 161 -3.53 -32.93 25.42
C LEU A 161 -2.48 -31.88 25.03
N LYS A 162 -1.20 -32.24 25.05
CA LYS A 162 -0.12 -31.31 24.65
C LYS A 162 -0.11 -31.03 23.15
N GLN A 163 -0.38 -32.02 22.32
CA GLN A 163 -0.56 -31.82 20.87
C GLN A 163 -1.76 -30.91 20.57
N GLU A 164 -2.86 -31.07 21.31
CA GLU A 164 -4.03 -30.19 21.22
C GLU A 164 -3.72 -28.76 21.70
N GLU A 165 -2.96 -28.59 22.77
CA GLU A 165 -2.49 -27.28 23.25
C GLU A 165 -1.69 -26.55 22.16
N LEU A 166 -0.72 -27.23 21.52
CA LEU A 166 0.06 -26.65 20.42
C LEU A 166 -0.84 -26.22 19.27
N LYS A 167 -1.76 -27.08 18.84
CA LYS A 167 -2.68 -26.79 17.73
C LYS A 167 -3.59 -25.60 18.06
N ALA A 168 -4.15 -25.55 19.28
CA ALA A 168 -5.00 -24.46 19.73
C ALA A 168 -4.23 -23.13 19.79
N TYR A 169 -2.99 -23.17 20.29
CA TYR A 169 -2.11 -22.00 20.33
C TYR A 169 -1.79 -21.47 18.93
N GLU A 170 -1.41 -22.34 17.99
CA GLU A 170 -1.11 -21.94 16.61
C GLU A 170 -2.34 -21.35 15.90
N GLN A 171 -3.53 -21.92 16.13
CA GLN A 171 -4.77 -21.40 15.57
C GLN A 171 -5.13 -20.03 16.15
N ALA A 172 -5.09 -19.86 17.49
CA ALA A 172 -5.36 -18.58 18.12
C ALA A 172 -4.39 -17.48 17.65
N PHE A 173 -3.10 -17.82 17.49
CA PHE A 173 -2.12 -16.91 16.95
C PHE A 173 -2.46 -16.49 15.51
N LYS A 174 -2.85 -17.45 14.66
CA LYS A 174 -3.26 -17.17 13.28
C LYS A 174 -4.50 -16.29 13.23
N ASP A 175 -5.47 -16.51 14.10
CA ASP A 175 -6.70 -15.70 14.14
C ASP A 175 -6.41 -14.24 14.57
N GLN A 176 -5.44 -14.05 15.48
CA GLN A 176 -5.04 -12.73 15.95
C GLN A 176 -4.16 -11.96 14.95
N TRP A 177 -3.25 -12.64 14.25
CA TRP A 177 -2.18 -12.00 13.46
C TRP A 177 -2.21 -12.31 11.95
N GLY A 178 -2.91 -13.34 11.50
CA GLY A 178 -2.79 -13.90 10.15
C GLY A 178 -3.43 -13.10 9.00
N ASN A 179 -4.29 -12.11 9.30
CA ASN A 179 -5.11 -11.41 8.29
C ASN A 179 -4.79 -9.92 8.13
N TYR A 180 -3.60 -9.44 8.52
CA TYR A 180 -3.28 -8.02 8.39
C TYR A 180 -2.59 -7.70 7.06
N SER A 181 -3.26 -6.91 6.21
CA SER A 181 -2.63 -6.26 5.07
C SER A 181 -2.21 -4.84 5.46
N TYR A 182 -0.91 -4.57 5.39
CA TYR A 182 -0.37 -3.23 5.59
C TYR A 182 -0.40 -2.46 4.27
N GLN A 183 -0.96 -1.25 4.28
CA GLN A 183 -1.05 -0.37 3.11
C GLN A 183 0.19 0.49 2.93
N PHE A 184 0.91 0.80 4.01
CA PHE A 184 2.03 1.75 4.01
C PHE A 184 3.38 1.11 4.33
N LEU A 185 3.40 -0.11 4.90
CA LEU A 185 4.64 -0.79 5.28
C LEU A 185 5.56 -0.98 4.06
N GLY A 186 6.71 -0.30 4.08
CA GLY A 186 7.69 -0.31 2.97
C GLY A 186 7.26 0.47 1.73
N GLN A 187 6.12 1.18 1.73
CA GLN A 187 5.56 1.86 0.55
C GLN A 187 4.94 3.24 0.85
N VAL A 188 5.46 3.97 1.85
CA VAL A 188 4.93 5.30 2.25
C VAL A 188 4.84 6.26 1.06
N GLY A 189 5.92 6.45 0.30
CA GLY A 189 5.95 7.35 -0.86
C GLY A 189 4.95 7.00 -1.96
N PRO A 190 4.91 5.75 -2.44
CA PRO A 190 3.88 5.28 -3.39
C PRO A 190 2.45 5.43 -2.87
N ALA A 191 2.19 5.16 -1.59
CA ALA A 191 0.86 5.27 -0.99
C ALA A 191 0.39 6.74 -0.94
N VAL A 192 1.25 7.65 -0.48
CA VAL A 192 0.95 9.09 -0.47
C VAL A 192 0.79 9.63 -1.90
N SER A 193 1.66 9.23 -2.84
CA SER A 193 1.53 9.64 -4.25
C SER A 193 0.20 9.19 -4.87
N ARG A 194 -0.26 7.98 -4.53
CA ARG A 194 -1.56 7.45 -4.97
C ARG A 194 -2.71 8.25 -4.35
N PHE A 195 -2.60 8.64 -3.09
CA PHE A 195 -3.57 9.51 -2.43
C PHE A 195 -3.68 10.86 -3.17
N TYR A 196 -2.58 11.57 -3.41
CA TYR A 196 -2.62 12.86 -4.12
C TYR A 196 -3.25 12.74 -5.53
N ARG A 197 -3.03 11.63 -6.23
CA ARG A 197 -3.51 11.41 -7.61
C ARG A 197 -4.86 10.70 -7.72
N GLN A 198 -5.52 10.42 -6.60
CA GLN A 198 -6.76 9.66 -6.59
C GLN A 198 -7.85 10.36 -7.43
N GLY A 199 -8.43 9.64 -8.39
CA GLY A 199 -9.44 10.15 -9.31
C GLY A 199 -8.92 11.14 -10.37
N CYS A 200 -7.64 11.52 -10.35
CA CYS A 200 -7.07 12.41 -11.36
C CYS A 200 -6.94 11.70 -12.72
N PRO A 201 -7.21 12.40 -13.84
CA PRO A 201 -6.89 11.88 -15.16
C PRO A 201 -5.36 11.83 -15.37
N SER A 202 -4.90 10.96 -16.26
CA SER A 202 -3.47 10.80 -16.55
C SER A 202 -2.81 12.09 -17.05
N THR A 203 -3.56 12.96 -17.72
CA THR A 203 -3.12 14.28 -18.17
C THR A 203 -2.65 15.20 -17.04
N THR A 204 -3.09 14.95 -15.80
CA THR A 204 -2.76 15.75 -14.61
C THR A 204 -1.42 15.34 -14.01
N TYR A 205 -0.91 14.15 -14.34
CA TYR A 205 0.26 13.58 -13.66
C TYR A 205 1.51 14.44 -13.85
N LYS A 206 1.71 14.99 -15.05
CA LYS A 206 2.83 15.91 -15.32
C LYS A 206 2.76 17.20 -14.49
N PHE A 207 1.56 17.69 -14.20
CA PHE A 207 1.38 18.88 -13.37
C PHE A 207 1.58 18.59 -11.88
N THR A 208 1.55 17.32 -11.47
CA THR A 208 1.78 16.92 -10.06
C THR A 208 3.20 16.38 -9.81
N GLN A 209 3.99 16.17 -10.87
CA GLN A 209 5.26 15.46 -10.78
C GLN A 209 6.27 16.20 -9.89
N GLY A 210 6.52 17.48 -10.15
CA GLY A 210 7.46 18.28 -9.36
C GLY A 210 7.06 18.38 -7.89
N MET A 211 5.76 18.42 -7.59
CA MET A 211 5.26 18.39 -6.21
C MET A 211 5.65 17.07 -5.51
N LEU A 212 5.39 15.92 -6.14
CA LEU A 212 5.70 14.61 -5.56
C LEU A 212 7.20 14.36 -5.44
N GLU A 213 8.01 14.84 -6.38
CA GLU A 213 9.47 14.82 -6.28
C GLU A 213 9.96 15.66 -5.10
N GLY A 214 9.36 16.83 -4.86
CA GLY A 214 9.65 17.65 -3.69
C GLY A 214 9.33 16.96 -2.36
N HIS A 215 8.23 16.20 -2.29
CA HIS A 215 7.94 15.35 -1.12
C HIS A 215 8.98 14.24 -0.95
N ALA A 216 9.37 13.57 -2.03
CA ALA A 216 10.39 12.52 -2.00
C ALA A 216 11.72 13.05 -1.47
N GLN A 217 12.21 14.17 -2.01
CA GLN A 217 13.46 14.79 -1.58
C GLN A 217 13.45 15.14 -0.08
N ALA A 218 12.33 15.66 0.42
CA ALA A 218 12.22 16.01 1.83
C ALA A 218 12.24 14.79 2.76
N ALA A 219 11.58 13.71 2.34
CA ALA A 219 11.59 12.45 3.06
C ALA A 219 12.91 11.68 2.92
N GLU A 220 13.75 11.97 1.94
CA GLU A 220 15.10 11.40 1.81
C GLU A 220 16.14 12.17 2.64
N GLN A 221 15.94 13.47 2.84
CA GLN A 221 16.84 14.33 3.62
C GLN A 221 16.74 14.11 5.14
N SER A 222 15.66 13.51 5.59
CA SER A 222 15.40 13.16 6.97
C SER A 222 15.19 11.65 7.01
N ASN A 223 15.83 10.90 7.90
CA ASN A 223 15.48 9.48 8.08
C ASN A 223 14.08 9.30 8.70
N ASP A 224 13.20 10.30 8.59
CA ASP A 224 11.84 10.33 9.11
C ASP A 224 10.83 10.29 7.94
N PRO A 225 10.20 9.12 7.71
CA PRO A 225 9.15 8.99 6.69
C PRO A 225 7.92 9.87 6.93
N SER A 226 7.79 10.49 8.12
CA SER A 226 6.65 11.35 8.46
C SER A 226 6.55 12.60 7.58
N HIS A 227 7.65 13.04 6.96
CA HIS A 227 7.69 14.17 6.04
C HIS A 227 6.85 13.96 4.76
N TRP A 228 6.54 12.71 4.40
CA TRP A 228 5.58 12.43 3.33
C TRP A 228 4.16 12.93 3.65
N PHE A 229 3.82 13.08 4.93
CA PHE A 229 2.49 13.50 5.40
C PHE A 229 2.42 14.99 5.76
N GLU A 230 3.44 15.77 5.45
CA GLU A 230 3.38 17.22 5.57
C GLU A 230 2.63 17.78 4.37
N ALA A 231 1.55 18.52 4.63
CA ALA A 231 0.88 19.27 3.57
C ALA A 231 1.84 20.35 3.08
N ARG A 232 2.18 20.32 1.79
CA ARG A 232 3.05 21.32 1.17
C ARG A 232 2.33 21.91 -0.02
N GLU A 233 2.28 23.23 -0.04
CA GLU A 233 1.95 23.96 -1.25
C GLU A 233 3.25 24.18 -2.00
N LEU A 234 3.36 23.57 -3.18
CA LEU A 234 4.55 23.69 -4.03
C LEU A 234 4.18 24.47 -5.28
N HIS A 235 4.78 25.65 -5.43
CA HIS A 235 4.66 26.46 -6.63
C HIS A 235 5.55 25.90 -7.74
N MET A 236 4.91 25.43 -8.80
CA MET A 236 5.55 24.90 -9.99
C MET A 236 5.46 25.91 -11.14
N LYS A 237 6.32 25.72 -12.14
CA LYS A 237 6.33 26.52 -13.37
C LYS A 237 5.80 25.68 -14.52
N GLY A 238 5.11 26.32 -15.45
CA GLY A 238 4.61 25.70 -16.68
C GLY A 238 4.70 26.67 -17.86
N SER A 239 4.57 26.12 -19.06
CA SER A 239 4.48 26.88 -20.31
C SER A 239 3.38 26.28 -21.16
N VAL A 240 2.57 27.11 -21.80
CA VAL A 240 1.52 26.66 -22.73
C VAL A 240 1.47 27.54 -23.96
N THR A 241 1.29 26.92 -25.12
CA THR A 241 1.04 27.63 -26.38
C THR A 241 -0.45 27.81 -26.58
N MET A 242 -0.89 29.04 -26.81
CA MET A 242 -2.28 29.41 -26.97
C MET A 242 -2.54 30.06 -28.34
N ARG A 243 -3.71 29.80 -28.89
CA ARG A 243 -4.22 30.46 -30.10
C ARG A 243 -5.42 31.32 -29.75
N LYS A 244 -5.46 32.53 -30.31
CA LYS A 244 -6.63 33.40 -30.21
C LYS A 244 -7.78 32.83 -31.04
N THR A 245 -8.95 32.74 -30.44
CA THR A 245 -10.20 32.33 -31.10
C THR A 245 -11.26 33.41 -30.91
N GLU A 246 -12.41 33.28 -31.57
CA GLU A 246 -13.56 34.17 -31.38
C GLU A 246 -14.07 34.15 -29.93
N ASN A 247 -13.85 33.04 -29.21
CA ASN A 247 -14.28 32.83 -27.83
C ASN A 247 -13.16 33.03 -26.79
N GLY A 248 -12.06 33.70 -27.16
CA GLY A 248 -10.91 33.94 -26.27
C GLY A 248 -9.70 33.08 -26.60
N TRP A 249 -8.74 32.97 -25.67
CA TRP A 249 -7.51 32.19 -25.88
C TRP A 249 -7.74 30.72 -25.60
N ARG A 250 -7.26 29.86 -26.49
CA ARG A 250 -7.34 28.40 -26.34
C ARG A 250 -5.95 27.79 -26.33
N ALA A 251 -5.64 27.00 -25.31
CA ALA A 251 -4.43 26.18 -25.27
C ALA A 251 -4.43 25.12 -26.39
N LEU A 252 -3.30 24.96 -27.07
CA LEU A 252 -3.12 24.04 -28.21
C LEU A 252 -2.47 22.72 -27.84
N SER A 253 -1.74 22.70 -26.73
CA SER A 253 -1.16 21.49 -26.16
C SER A 253 -1.57 21.37 -24.69
N ASP A 254 -1.65 20.14 -24.23
CA ASP A 254 -1.32 19.89 -22.84
C ASP A 254 0.19 20.16 -22.75
N GLY A 255 0.61 21.35 -22.31
CA GLY A 255 2.01 21.64 -21.97
C GLY A 255 2.56 20.65 -20.95
#